data_AF-A0A9W2UNA5-F1
#
_entry.id   AF-A0A9W2UNA5-F1
#
_cell.length_a   1.000
_cell.length_b   1.000
_cell.length_c   1.000
_cell.angle_alpha   90.00
_cell.angle_beta   90.00
_cell.angle_gamma   90.00
#
_symmetry.space_group_name_H-M   'P 1'
#
loop_
_entity.id
_entity.type
_entity.pdbx_description
1 polymer ?
#
loop_
_entity_poly.entity_id
_entity_poly.type
_entity_poly.pdbx_seq_one_letter_code
_entity_poly.pdbx_strand_id
1 'polypeptide(L)'
;MTSLWLLRPPSPPQAFILLCDLLLILSHQGPEDTGLGLLFFVPDHILQGRLLSFVREHVFLEESGAEGPSRIYKEDDADELHELFHRRNMLAVFCKLVVYNVLDLSAAAEIYQFYLKHYHHFGDIIKETMTRTRQNDRLRNALSLLLCLQQLFQKHMDTYGLNYDPIELICGPFYSIRLLARRFALTLGFDRAREAAHLIQRRGLAYAFSEAPVAEAEGGRQRYPNLCFLLLLAEFSCKIPPAERGTALAHFQDSIPEGVPSFGEGDMNPLLVYRKSLMKTDYVPQTEEEEEPAANPFDAICKESKRPQELPAATGSSWTPDTLASSSAGDREPRTPSRGRKSKRDIFDVDFLSSEDSDNSSNEDVDVEGISVQGGSD
;
A
#
# COMPACT_ATOMS: atom_id res chain seq x y z
N MET A 1 -30.73 42.65 3.15
CA MET A 1 -30.27 41.77 2.05
C MET A 1 -28.97 41.09 2.47
N THR A 2 -29.02 40.20 3.47
CA THR A 2 -27.82 39.62 4.13
C THR A 2 -28.02 38.15 4.50
N SER A 3 -28.76 37.38 3.69
CA SER A 3 -29.11 36.00 4.05
C SER A 3 -28.88 34.96 2.96
N LEU A 4 -28.36 35.31 1.78
CA LEU A 4 -28.21 34.36 0.66
C LEU A 4 -26.82 33.74 0.50
N TRP A 5 -25.79 34.23 1.21
CA TRP A 5 -24.42 33.70 1.09
C TRP A 5 -24.14 32.49 2.01
N LEU A 6 -25.05 32.16 2.93
CA LEU A 6 -24.87 31.07 3.89
C LEU A 6 -25.36 29.69 3.39
N LEU A 7 -25.92 29.61 2.17
CA LEU A 7 -26.51 28.37 1.63
C LEU A 7 -25.97 27.96 0.26
N ARG A 8 -24.75 28.38 -0.12
CA ARG A 8 -24.08 27.67 -1.22
C ARG A 8 -23.60 26.32 -0.66
N PRO A 9 -24.08 25.17 -1.15
CA PRO A 9 -23.58 23.89 -0.72
C PRO A 9 -22.06 23.85 -0.96
N PRO A 10 -21.28 23.25 -0.05
CA PRO A 10 -19.84 23.14 -0.23
C PRO A 10 -19.54 22.50 -1.60
N SER A 11 -18.48 22.95 -2.26
CA SER A 11 -17.99 22.24 -3.45
C SER A 11 -17.70 20.77 -3.09
N PRO A 12 -17.79 19.81 -4.02
CA PRO A 12 -17.53 18.41 -3.70
C PRO A 12 -16.22 18.16 -2.93
N PRO A 13 -15.08 18.81 -3.28
CA PRO A 13 -13.85 18.74 -2.48
C PRO A 13 -14.00 19.23 -1.03
N GLN A 14 -14.74 20.33 -0.84
CA GLN A 14 -14.95 20.92 0.47
C GLN A 14 -15.90 20.08 1.33
N ALA A 15 -16.93 19.47 0.72
CA ALA A 15 -17.81 18.53 1.39
C ALA A 15 -17.05 17.28 1.85
N PHE A 16 -16.14 16.77 1.01
CA PHE A 16 -15.29 15.62 1.33
C PHE A 16 -14.35 15.91 2.51
N ILE A 17 -13.69 17.07 2.52
CA ILE A 17 -12.80 17.47 3.62
C ILE A 17 -13.58 17.56 4.94
N LEU A 18 -14.72 18.26 4.93
CA LEU A 18 -15.58 18.39 6.12
C LEU A 18 -16.08 17.04 6.63
N LEU A 19 -16.44 16.13 5.73
CA LEU A 19 -16.83 14.77 6.08
C LEU A 19 -15.68 14.01 6.74
N CYS A 20 -14.46 14.07 6.19
CA CYS A 20 -13.29 13.43 6.79
C CYS A 20 -12.99 14.00 8.18
N ASP A 21 -13.01 15.33 8.34
CA ASP A 21 -12.79 15.95 9.65
C ASP A 21 -13.87 15.54 10.65
N LEU A 22 -15.13 15.48 10.24
CA LEU A 22 -16.23 15.02 11.09
C LEU A 22 -16.05 13.55 11.50
N LEU A 23 -15.72 12.64 10.57
CA LEU A 23 -15.45 11.23 10.88
C LEU A 23 -14.30 11.08 11.88
N LEU A 24 -13.25 11.90 11.73
CA LEU A 24 -12.12 11.89 12.64
C LEU A 24 -12.52 12.35 14.05
N ILE A 25 -13.37 13.38 14.17
CA ILE A 25 -13.84 13.88 15.46
C ILE A 25 -14.78 12.86 16.13
N LEU A 26 -15.75 12.32 15.39
CA LEU A 26 -16.79 11.44 15.92
C LEU A 26 -16.25 10.04 16.29
N SER A 27 -15.23 9.55 15.60
CA SER A 27 -14.64 8.22 15.86
C SER A 27 -13.81 8.13 17.15
N HIS A 28 -13.37 9.26 17.71
CA HIS A 28 -12.58 9.29 18.95
C HIS A 28 -13.37 9.69 20.20
N GLN A 29 -14.65 10.06 20.07
CA GLN A 29 -15.54 10.28 21.22
C GLN A 29 -16.07 8.92 21.69
N GLY A 30 -15.37 8.31 22.65
CA GLY A 30 -15.71 6.97 23.13
C GLY A 30 -17.07 6.89 23.82
N PRO A 31 -17.71 5.70 23.85
CA PRO A 31 -18.98 5.50 24.55
C PRO A 31 -18.89 5.73 26.07
N GLU A 32 -17.68 5.75 26.64
CA GLU A 32 -17.42 6.00 28.07
C GLU A 32 -17.32 7.49 28.43
N ASP A 33 -17.30 8.40 27.46
CA ASP A 33 -17.42 9.83 27.74
C ASP A 33 -18.88 10.14 28.08
N THR A 34 -19.12 10.25 29.39
CA THR A 34 -20.36 10.37 30.18
C THR A 34 -21.42 11.41 29.73
N GLY A 35 -21.74 11.47 28.43
CA GLY A 35 -22.75 12.36 27.83
C GLY A 35 -22.65 12.49 26.31
N LEU A 36 -21.52 12.11 25.69
CA LEU A 36 -21.28 12.22 24.23
C LEU A 36 -21.23 10.86 23.52
N GLY A 37 -21.41 9.74 24.23
CA GLY A 37 -21.42 8.40 23.62
C GLY A 37 -22.46 8.18 22.51
N LEU A 38 -23.45 9.08 22.36
CA LEU A 38 -24.40 9.11 21.25
C LEU A 38 -23.82 9.68 19.94
N LEU A 39 -22.65 10.30 19.98
CA LEU A 39 -21.96 10.90 18.83
C LEU A 39 -20.84 10.01 18.28
N PHE A 40 -20.63 8.83 18.85
CA PHE A 40 -19.67 7.86 18.31
C PHE A 40 -20.15 7.36 16.95
N PHE A 41 -19.34 7.58 15.92
CA PHE A 41 -19.64 7.13 14.56
C PHE A 41 -18.42 6.43 13.97
N VAL A 42 -18.65 5.23 13.42
CA VAL A 42 -17.66 4.45 12.66
C VAL A 42 -18.18 4.31 11.23
N PRO A 43 -17.40 4.71 10.21
CA PRO A 43 -17.82 4.57 8.83
C PRO A 43 -17.96 3.09 8.44
N ASP A 44 -19.12 2.74 7.89
CA ASP A 44 -19.37 1.41 7.35
C ASP A 44 -18.61 1.17 6.03
N HIS A 45 -18.53 -0.08 5.59
CA HIS A 45 -17.79 -0.47 4.38
C HIS A 45 -18.25 0.30 3.12
N ILE A 46 -19.55 0.65 3.05
CA ILE A 46 -20.12 1.42 1.94
C ILE A 46 -19.54 2.84 1.93
N LEU A 47 -19.55 3.53 3.08
CA LEU A 47 -18.98 4.87 3.20
C LEU A 47 -17.47 4.85 2.98
N GLN A 48 -16.75 3.88 3.53
CA GLN A 48 -15.31 3.72 3.27
C GLN A 48 -15.02 3.56 1.77
N GLY A 49 -15.81 2.74 1.06
CA GLY A 49 -15.70 2.56 -0.39
C GLY A 49 -15.97 3.85 -1.17
N ARG A 50 -16.99 4.63 -0.77
CA ARG A 50 -17.29 5.94 -1.41
C ARG A 50 -16.20 6.97 -1.18
N LEU A 51 -15.65 7.06 0.03
CA LEU A 51 -14.51 7.93 0.33
C LEU A 51 -13.31 7.58 -0.54
N LEU A 52 -13.03 6.29 -0.68
CA LEU A 52 -11.92 5.81 -1.51
C LEU A 52 -12.15 6.08 -3.00
N SER A 53 -13.37 5.84 -3.52
CA SER A 53 -13.72 6.17 -4.91
C SER A 53 -13.51 7.65 -5.19
N PHE A 54 -13.97 8.51 -4.26
CA PHE A 54 -13.78 9.95 -4.39
C PHE A 54 -12.30 10.33 -4.46
N VAL A 55 -11.44 9.76 -3.60
CA VAL A 55 -9.99 9.99 -3.65
C VAL A 55 -9.39 9.52 -4.99
N ARG A 56 -9.76 8.33 -5.48
CA ARG A 56 -9.27 7.83 -6.77
C ARG A 56 -9.64 8.77 -7.93
N GLU A 57 -10.89 9.19 -7.97
CA GLU A 57 -11.43 10.03 -9.05
C GLU A 57 -10.92 11.47 -9.02
N HIS A 58 -10.69 12.05 -7.83
CA HIS A 58 -10.40 13.49 -7.68
C HIS A 58 -8.94 13.79 -7.30
N VAL A 59 -8.18 12.83 -6.76
CA VAL A 59 -6.77 13.01 -6.40
C VAL A 59 -5.85 12.37 -7.45
N PHE A 60 -6.12 11.11 -7.82
CA PHE A 60 -5.29 10.31 -8.72
C PHE A 60 -5.83 10.30 -10.14
N LEU A 61 -6.12 11.49 -10.67
CA LEU A 61 -6.52 11.69 -12.07
C LEU A 61 -5.48 11.03 -12.99
N GLU A 62 -5.95 10.25 -13.97
CA GLU A 62 -5.08 9.79 -15.03
C GLU A 62 -4.77 10.99 -15.94
N GLU A 63 -3.51 11.42 -15.96
CA GLU A 63 -3.05 12.41 -16.92
C GLU A 63 -3.27 11.85 -18.33
N SER A 64 -4.38 12.26 -18.95
CA SER A 64 -4.60 12.07 -20.39
C SER A 64 -3.43 12.75 -21.09
N GLY A 65 -2.51 11.94 -21.63
CA GLY A 65 -1.21 12.36 -22.16
C GLY A 65 -1.26 13.64 -23.00
N ALA A 66 -0.97 14.77 -22.36
CA ALA A 66 -0.69 16.02 -23.03
C ALA A 66 0.81 16.27 -22.96
N GLU A 67 1.44 16.03 -24.11
CA GLU A 67 2.84 16.27 -24.40
C GLU A 67 3.23 17.75 -24.29
N GLY A 68 4.48 18.01 -23.91
CA GLY A 68 5.26 19.13 -24.46
C GLY A 68 5.77 20.17 -23.45
N PRO A 69 7.09 20.46 -23.43
CA PRO A 69 7.65 21.55 -22.63
C PRO A 69 7.45 22.88 -23.39
N SER A 70 6.33 23.55 -23.19
CA SER A 70 6.15 24.93 -23.64
C SER A 70 6.16 25.85 -22.42
N ARG A 71 7.36 26.27 -22.02
CA ARG A 71 7.59 27.26 -20.97
C ARG A 71 7.13 28.64 -21.44
N ILE A 72 5.87 28.96 -21.17
CA ILE A 72 5.40 30.33 -21.00
C ILE A 72 4.69 30.32 -19.64
N TYR A 73 5.28 30.95 -18.62
CA TYR A 73 4.61 31.13 -17.34
C TYR A 73 3.32 31.92 -17.59
N LYS A 74 2.18 31.23 -17.57
CA LYS A 74 0.82 31.79 -17.73
C LYS A 74 0.06 31.57 -16.42
N GLU A 75 -1.05 32.29 -16.21
CA GLU A 75 -1.96 32.09 -15.06
C GLU A 75 -2.33 30.61 -14.80
N ASP A 76 -2.23 29.76 -15.84
CA ASP A 76 -2.29 28.29 -15.76
C ASP A 76 -1.42 27.68 -14.63
N ASP A 77 -0.21 28.20 -14.40
CA ASP A 77 0.70 27.63 -13.40
C ASP A 77 0.19 27.85 -11.96
N ALA A 78 -0.51 28.98 -11.73
CA ALA A 78 -1.09 29.29 -10.43
C ALA A 78 -2.33 28.44 -10.18
N ASP A 79 -3.16 28.23 -11.19
CA ASP A 79 -4.36 27.40 -11.10
C ASP A 79 -4.01 25.91 -10.98
N GLU A 80 -3.00 25.42 -11.71
CA GLU A 80 -2.49 24.05 -11.59
C GLU A 80 -1.90 23.81 -10.19
N LEU A 81 -1.11 24.76 -9.67
CA LEU A 81 -0.58 24.68 -8.31
C LEU A 81 -1.70 24.69 -7.27
N HIS A 82 -2.73 25.50 -7.47
CA HIS A 82 -3.88 25.59 -6.59
C HIS A 82 -4.70 24.29 -6.59
N GLU A 83 -4.90 23.69 -7.76
CA GLU A 83 -5.59 22.41 -7.90
C GLU A 83 -4.78 21.28 -7.26
N LEU A 84 -3.47 21.22 -7.50
CA LEU A 84 -2.58 20.25 -6.87
C LEU A 84 -2.60 20.38 -5.34
N PHE A 85 -2.62 21.61 -4.82
CA PHE A 85 -2.77 21.85 -3.38
C PHE A 85 -4.09 21.27 -2.84
N HIS A 86 -5.21 21.47 -3.55
CA HIS A 86 -6.50 20.90 -3.17
C HIS A 86 -6.47 19.36 -3.19
N ARG A 87 -5.89 18.76 -4.23
CA ARG A 87 -5.71 17.30 -4.35
C ARG A 87 -4.86 16.75 -3.21
N ARG A 88 -3.75 17.41 -2.88
CA ARG A 88 -2.89 17.07 -1.73
C ARG A 88 -3.64 17.18 -0.40
N ASN A 89 -4.47 18.20 -0.22
CA ASN A 89 -5.27 18.38 0.99
C ASN A 89 -6.32 17.26 1.15
N MET A 90 -7.03 16.91 0.08
CA MET A 90 -7.98 15.79 0.06
C MET A 90 -7.30 14.47 0.43
N LEU A 91 -6.13 14.19 -0.17
CA LEU A 91 -5.37 12.99 0.19
C LEU A 91 -4.94 13.00 1.66
N ALA A 92 -4.45 14.14 2.16
CA ALA A 92 -3.98 14.26 3.52
C ALA A 92 -5.10 14.00 4.55
N VAL A 93 -6.31 14.53 4.34
CA VAL A 93 -7.44 14.31 5.26
C VAL A 93 -7.92 12.84 5.22
N PHE A 94 -7.94 12.21 4.04
CA PHE A 94 -8.22 10.77 3.94
C PHE A 94 -7.17 9.94 4.67
N CYS A 95 -5.89 10.23 4.45
CA CYS A 95 -4.78 9.53 5.12
C CYS A 95 -4.80 9.70 6.64
N LYS A 96 -5.29 10.83 7.17
CA LYS A 96 -5.51 10.97 8.63
C LYS A 96 -6.49 9.92 9.13
N LEU A 97 -7.60 9.68 8.43
CA LEU A 97 -8.56 8.64 8.82
C LEU A 97 -7.92 7.25 8.91
N VAL A 98 -7.04 6.93 7.95
CA VAL A 98 -6.25 5.68 7.98
C VAL A 98 -5.29 5.65 9.17
N VAL A 99 -4.50 6.71 9.38
CA VAL A 99 -3.52 6.79 10.47
C VAL A 99 -4.19 6.63 11.84
N TYR A 100 -5.36 7.22 12.03
CA TYR A 100 -6.10 7.18 13.28
C TYR A 100 -7.02 5.97 13.43
N ASN A 101 -6.91 4.97 12.54
CA ASN A 101 -7.71 3.74 12.53
C ASN A 101 -9.24 3.99 12.48
N VAL A 102 -9.66 5.06 11.79
CA VAL A 102 -11.07 5.32 11.48
C VAL A 102 -11.51 4.51 10.26
N LEU A 103 -10.58 4.25 9.33
CA LEU A 103 -10.76 3.37 8.18
C LEU A 103 -9.97 2.06 8.37
N ASP A 104 -10.42 1.01 7.69
CA ASP A 104 -9.81 -0.30 7.76
C ASP A 104 -8.46 -0.39 7.04
N LEU A 105 -7.71 -1.45 7.33
CA LEU A 105 -6.39 -1.73 6.74
C LEU A 105 -6.41 -1.82 5.20
N SER A 106 -7.56 -2.19 4.63
CA SER A 106 -7.80 -2.21 3.19
C SER A 106 -7.71 -0.79 2.59
N ALA A 107 -8.22 0.23 3.26
CA ALA A 107 -8.13 1.61 2.79
C ALA A 107 -6.67 2.08 2.65
N ALA A 108 -5.78 1.66 3.55
CA ALA A 108 -4.35 1.97 3.45
C ALA A 108 -3.72 1.33 2.19
N ALA A 109 -4.00 0.06 1.95
CA ALA A 109 -3.48 -0.69 0.80
C ALA A 109 -3.85 -0.01 -0.53
N GLU A 110 -5.08 0.51 -0.58
CA GLU A 110 -5.63 1.17 -1.76
C GLU A 110 -4.98 2.53 -2.06
N ILE A 111 -4.34 3.16 -1.08
CA ILE A 111 -3.55 4.39 -1.31
C ILE A 111 -2.09 4.06 -1.61
N TYR A 112 -1.52 3.05 -0.95
CA TYR A 112 -0.10 2.70 -1.09
C TYR A 112 0.28 2.35 -2.53
N GLN A 113 -0.64 1.80 -3.32
CA GLN A 113 -0.40 1.46 -4.74
C GLN A 113 -0.01 2.67 -5.60
N PHE A 114 -0.43 3.88 -5.21
CA PHE A 114 -0.13 5.11 -5.94
C PHE A 114 1.24 5.72 -5.61
N TYR A 115 1.97 5.13 -4.65
CA TYR A 115 3.22 5.70 -4.15
C TYR A 115 4.27 5.96 -5.24
N LEU A 116 4.47 4.99 -6.13
CA LEU A 116 5.43 5.14 -7.23
C LEU A 116 4.85 5.99 -8.38
N LYS A 117 3.63 5.70 -8.82
CA LYS A 117 2.99 6.36 -9.97
C LYS A 117 2.87 7.87 -9.77
N HIS A 118 2.59 8.32 -8.54
CA HIS A 118 2.43 9.73 -8.21
C HIS A 118 3.44 10.23 -7.17
N TYR A 119 4.66 9.70 -7.20
CA TYR A 119 5.72 10.04 -6.23
C TYR A 119 5.97 11.55 -6.13
N HIS A 120 6.03 12.25 -7.28
CA HIS A 120 6.33 13.69 -7.34
C HIS A 120 5.24 14.55 -6.68
N HIS A 121 3.97 14.17 -6.80
CA HIS A 121 2.84 14.97 -6.33
C HIS A 121 2.35 14.58 -4.93
N PHE A 122 2.44 13.29 -4.57
CA PHE A 122 1.82 12.73 -3.37
C PHE A 122 2.74 11.81 -2.55
N GLY A 123 3.97 11.56 -3.03
CA GLY A 123 4.87 10.58 -2.43
C GLY A 123 5.21 10.89 -0.97
N ASP A 124 5.35 12.15 -0.60
CA ASP A 124 5.62 12.59 0.77
C ASP A 124 4.44 12.30 1.71
N ILE A 125 3.20 12.57 1.28
CA ILE A 125 1.98 12.28 2.05
C ILE A 125 1.81 10.77 2.25
N ILE A 126 1.98 9.98 1.17
CA ILE A 126 1.84 8.51 1.23
C ILE A 126 2.96 7.90 2.09
N LYS A 127 4.20 8.41 1.98
CA LYS A 127 5.33 7.98 2.82
C LYS A 127 5.14 8.30 4.30
N GLU A 128 4.63 9.49 4.62
CA GLU A 128 4.31 9.85 6.00
C GLU A 128 3.18 8.97 6.54
N THR A 129 2.17 8.66 5.72
CA THR A 129 1.09 7.73 6.07
C THR A 129 1.64 6.35 6.44
N MET A 130 2.48 5.75 5.59
CA MET A 130 3.17 4.47 5.87
C MET A 130 4.02 4.55 7.15
N THR A 131 4.67 5.69 7.39
CA THR A 131 5.51 5.91 8.57
C THR A 131 4.68 5.94 9.86
N ARG A 132 3.53 6.63 9.84
CA ARG A 132 2.63 6.79 10.98
C ARG A 132 1.87 5.50 11.29
N THR A 133 1.32 4.83 10.28
CA THR A 133 0.64 3.53 10.46
C THR A 133 1.61 2.49 11.04
N ARG A 134 2.88 2.45 10.56
CA ARG A 134 3.93 1.60 11.14
C ARG A 134 4.27 1.97 12.59
N GLN A 135 4.28 3.26 12.95
CA GLN A 135 4.51 3.69 14.33
C GLN A 135 3.37 3.27 15.27
N ASN A 136 2.13 3.31 14.76
CA ASN A 136 0.94 2.92 15.51
C ASN A 136 0.87 1.40 15.69
N ASP A 137 1.01 0.64 14.60
CA ASP A 137 1.01 -0.81 14.62
C ASP A 137 1.82 -1.38 13.43
N ARG A 138 2.98 -1.95 13.75
CA ARG A 138 3.91 -2.48 12.75
C ARG A 138 3.36 -3.69 12.02
N LEU A 139 2.66 -4.59 12.71
CA LEU A 139 2.15 -5.82 12.12
C LEU A 139 0.97 -5.51 11.21
N ARG A 140 0.05 -4.65 11.67
CA ARG A 140 -1.05 -4.17 10.84
C ARG A 140 -0.56 -3.42 9.60
N ASN A 141 0.42 -2.52 9.75
CA ASN A 141 1.00 -1.85 8.58
C ASN A 141 1.64 -2.85 7.61
N ALA A 142 2.35 -3.88 8.11
CA ALA A 142 2.92 -4.92 7.27
C ALA A 142 1.85 -5.70 6.49
N LEU A 143 0.69 -5.97 7.11
CA LEU A 143 -0.46 -6.57 6.42
C LEU A 143 -1.04 -5.64 5.35
N SER A 144 -1.15 -4.33 5.59
CA SER A 144 -1.58 -3.38 4.56
C SER A 144 -0.62 -3.30 3.38
N LEU A 145 0.70 -3.33 3.62
CA LEU A 145 1.72 -3.38 2.56
C LEU A 145 1.58 -4.67 1.74
N LEU A 146 1.41 -5.81 2.41
CA LEU A 146 1.23 -7.10 1.74
C LEU A 146 -0.07 -7.13 0.92
N LEU A 147 -1.18 -6.67 1.50
CA LEU A 147 -2.49 -6.61 0.84
C LEU A 147 -2.42 -5.76 -0.44
N CYS A 148 -1.74 -4.60 -0.38
CA CYS A 148 -1.50 -3.75 -1.55
C CYS A 148 -0.80 -4.52 -2.68
N LEU A 149 0.26 -5.28 -2.36
CA LEU A 149 0.97 -6.08 -3.35
C LEU A 149 0.12 -7.22 -3.89
N GLN A 150 -0.70 -7.87 -3.07
CA GLN A 150 -1.62 -8.94 -3.51
C GLN A 150 -2.67 -8.39 -4.48
N GLN A 151 -3.28 -7.25 -4.17
CA GLN A 151 -4.27 -6.61 -5.05
C GLN A 151 -3.66 -6.19 -6.39
N LEU A 152 -2.46 -5.60 -6.38
CA LEU A 152 -1.73 -5.23 -7.59
C LEU A 152 -1.32 -6.45 -8.41
N PHE A 153 -0.86 -7.50 -7.74
CA PHE A 153 -0.52 -8.77 -8.37
C PHE A 153 -1.75 -9.38 -9.05
N GLN A 154 -2.88 -9.48 -8.34
CA GLN A 154 -4.12 -10.00 -8.90
C GLN A 154 -4.57 -9.21 -10.12
N LYS A 155 -4.58 -7.87 -10.04
CA LYS A 155 -4.91 -7.00 -11.18
C LYS A 155 -3.99 -7.26 -12.38
N HIS A 156 -2.70 -7.50 -12.13
CA HIS A 156 -1.76 -7.87 -13.19
C HIS A 156 -2.09 -9.24 -13.79
N MET A 157 -2.38 -10.24 -12.96
CA MET A 157 -2.80 -11.57 -13.41
C MET A 157 -4.08 -11.52 -14.26
N ASP A 158 -5.07 -10.73 -13.85
CA ASP A 158 -6.33 -10.57 -14.57
C ASP A 158 -6.14 -9.90 -15.94
N THR A 159 -5.11 -9.04 -16.07
CA THR A 159 -4.84 -8.28 -17.31
C THR A 159 -3.94 -9.05 -18.28
N TYR A 160 -2.89 -9.71 -17.80
CA TYR A 160 -1.82 -10.30 -18.63
C TYR A 160 -1.82 -11.84 -18.60
N GLY A 161 -2.56 -12.46 -17.68
CA GLY A 161 -2.65 -13.90 -17.53
C GLY A 161 -1.38 -14.55 -16.95
N LEU A 162 -1.26 -15.87 -17.11
CA LEU A 162 -0.17 -16.69 -16.59
C LEU A 162 1.07 -16.75 -17.52
N ASN A 163 1.22 -15.79 -18.42
CA ASN A 163 2.28 -15.83 -19.41
C ASN A 163 3.63 -15.45 -18.79
N TYR A 164 4.48 -16.45 -18.58
CA TYR A 164 5.85 -16.27 -18.08
C TYR A 164 6.76 -15.79 -19.21
N ASP A 165 6.70 -14.51 -19.57
CA ASP A 165 7.77 -13.90 -20.38
C ASP A 165 8.85 -13.34 -19.43
N PRO A 166 10.08 -13.90 -19.43
CA PRO A 166 11.19 -13.36 -18.64
C PRO A 166 11.43 -11.85 -18.86
N ILE A 167 11.07 -11.31 -20.02
CA ILE A 167 11.20 -9.89 -20.35
C ILE A 167 10.23 -9.04 -19.51
N GLU A 168 8.99 -9.50 -19.31
CA GLU A 168 7.99 -8.78 -18.50
C GLU A 168 8.41 -8.68 -17.03
N LEU A 169 9.18 -9.65 -16.53
CA LEU A 169 9.75 -9.62 -15.18
C LEU A 169 10.86 -8.56 -15.03
N ILE A 170 11.48 -8.12 -16.12
CA ILE A 170 12.61 -7.18 -16.14
C ILE A 170 12.15 -5.75 -16.42
N CYS A 171 11.23 -5.57 -17.37
CA CYS A 171 10.81 -4.24 -17.82
C CYS A 171 9.30 -4.08 -18.06
N GLY A 172 8.49 -5.09 -17.71
CA GLY A 172 7.05 -5.04 -17.88
C GLY A 172 6.29 -4.42 -16.69
N PRO A 173 4.95 -4.41 -16.76
CA PRO A 173 4.07 -3.92 -15.69
C PRO A 173 4.37 -4.60 -14.34
N PHE A 174 4.73 -5.88 -14.35
CA PHE A 174 5.13 -6.63 -13.17
C PHE A 174 6.35 -6.01 -12.46
N TYR A 175 7.33 -5.51 -13.22
CA TYR A 175 8.52 -4.88 -12.66
C TYR A 175 8.18 -3.65 -11.81
N SER A 176 7.15 -2.88 -12.18
CA SER A 176 6.70 -1.74 -11.38
C SER A 176 6.16 -2.15 -10.00
N ILE A 177 5.44 -3.28 -9.94
CA ILE A 177 4.94 -3.87 -8.69
C ILE A 177 6.12 -4.38 -7.85
N ARG A 178 7.10 -5.00 -8.49
CA ARG A 178 8.34 -5.45 -7.84
C ARG A 178 9.16 -4.29 -7.26
N LEU A 179 9.26 -3.17 -7.98
CA LEU A 179 9.91 -1.96 -7.48
C LEU A 179 9.15 -1.40 -6.27
N LEU A 180 7.81 -1.44 -6.28
CA LEU A 180 7.00 -1.04 -5.14
C LEU A 180 7.25 -1.94 -3.92
N ALA A 181 7.29 -3.26 -4.12
CA ALA A 181 7.65 -4.23 -3.08
C ALA A 181 9.02 -3.93 -2.46
N ARG A 182 10.02 -3.62 -3.29
CA ARG A 182 11.35 -3.19 -2.81
C ARG A 182 11.29 -1.90 -2.00
N ARG A 183 10.47 -0.92 -2.41
CA ARG A 183 10.24 0.30 -1.62
C ARG A 183 9.58 0.01 -0.28
N PHE A 184 8.57 -0.86 -0.24
CA PHE A 184 7.91 -1.29 0.98
C PHE A 184 8.86 -2.02 1.93
N ALA A 185 9.75 -2.87 1.41
CA ALA A 185 10.76 -3.52 2.24
C ALA A 185 11.61 -2.48 2.99
N LEU A 186 12.03 -1.39 2.32
CA LEU A 186 12.80 -0.31 2.96
C LEU A 186 12.02 0.42 4.07
N THR A 187 10.68 0.49 3.98
CA THR A 187 9.86 1.15 5.02
C THR A 187 9.67 0.29 6.27
N LEU A 188 10.06 -0.99 6.31
CA LEU A 188 9.93 -1.80 7.53
C LEU A 188 10.92 -1.39 8.65
N GLY A 189 12.01 -0.71 8.31
CA GLY A 189 13.11 -0.39 9.25
C GLY A 189 14.17 -1.50 9.32
N PHE A 190 15.15 -1.37 10.22
CA PHE A 190 16.23 -2.36 10.42
C PHE A 190 15.99 -3.21 11.69
N ASP A 191 16.10 -2.65 12.89
CA ASP A 191 16.15 -3.46 14.13
C ASP A 191 14.81 -3.97 14.66
N ARG A 192 13.71 -3.33 14.27
CA ARG A 192 12.35 -3.65 14.75
C ARG A 192 11.42 -4.19 13.66
N ALA A 193 12.00 -4.51 12.50
CA ALA A 193 11.32 -5.02 11.32
C ALA A 193 11.12 -6.55 11.34
N ARG A 194 11.80 -7.27 12.24
CA ARG A 194 11.87 -8.73 12.27
C ARG A 194 10.49 -9.41 12.23
N GLU A 195 9.61 -9.09 13.17
CA GLU A 195 8.29 -9.73 13.26
C GLU A 195 7.40 -9.39 12.06
N ALA A 196 7.44 -8.15 11.60
CA ALA A 196 6.70 -7.69 10.42
C ALA A 196 7.21 -8.37 9.14
N ALA A 197 8.52 -8.53 8.99
CA ALA A 197 9.13 -9.23 7.87
C ALA A 197 8.73 -10.70 7.86
N HIS A 198 8.84 -11.41 8.99
CA HIS A 198 8.36 -12.80 9.10
C HIS A 198 6.87 -12.94 8.85
N LEU A 199 6.06 -11.98 9.30
CA LEU A 199 4.63 -11.96 9.01
C LEU A 199 4.34 -11.86 7.51
N ILE A 200 5.03 -10.94 6.82
CA ILE A 200 4.95 -10.80 5.36
C ILE A 200 5.40 -12.10 4.67
N GLN A 201 6.52 -12.69 5.10
CA GLN A 201 7.01 -13.96 4.55
C GLN A 201 5.97 -15.08 4.69
N ARG A 202 5.46 -15.30 5.90
CA ARG A 202 4.49 -16.36 6.17
C ARG A 202 3.19 -16.18 5.39
N ARG A 203 2.62 -14.96 5.40
CA ARG A 203 1.36 -14.66 4.71
C ARG A 203 1.53 -14.64 3.18
N GLY A 204 2.67 -14.16 2.70
CA GLY A 204 3.02 -14.15 1.29
C GLY A 204 3.26 -15.55 0.72
N LEU A 205 3.89 -16.45 1.47
CA LEU A 205 4.00 -17.87 1.10
C LEU A 205 2.63 -18.54 1.03
N ALA A 206 1.78 -18.32 2.04
CA ALA A 206 0.42 -18.85 2.01
C ALA A 206 -0.38 -18.39 0.79
N TYR A 207 -0.20 -17.13 0.36
CA TYR A 207 -0.82 -16.60 -0.86
C TYR A 207 -0.21 -17.17 -2.15
N ALA A 208 1.12 -17.30 -2.22
CA ALA A 208 1.78 -17.87 -3.39
C ALA A 208 1.33 -19.31 -3.71
N PHE A 209 0.89 -20.04 -2.69
CA PHE A 209 0.39 -21.42 -2.77
C PHE A 209 -1.10 -21.55 -2.46
N SER A 210 -1.88 -20.46 -2.46
CA SER A 210 -3.30 -20.51 -2.06
C SER A 210 -4.21 -21.12 -3.14
N GLU A 211 -3.83 -21.00 -4.41
CA GLU A 211 -4.66 -21.44 -5.52
C GLU A 211 -4.28 -22.84 -6.02
N ALA A 212 -5.31 -23.60 -6.37
CA ALA A 212 -5.14 -24.92 -6.92
C ALA A 212 -4.39 -24.85 -8.27
N PRO A 213 -3.45 -25.77 -8.52
CA PRO A 213 -2.68 -25.75 -9.73
C PRO A 213 -3.53 -26.08 -10.97
N VAL A 214 -3.43 -25.25 -11.99
CA VAL A 214 -4.19 -25.33 -13.25
C VAL A 214 -3.41 -26.18 -14.24
N ALA A 215 -4.05 -27.16 -14.88
CA ALA A 215 -3.42 -27.96 -15.92
C ALA A 215 -3.14 -27.10 -17.17
N GLU A 216 -1.91 -27.10 -17.66
CA GLU A 216 -1.60 -26.54 -18.98
C GLU A 216 -2.25 -27.42 -20.06
N ALA A 217 -2.98 -26.79 -20.99
CA ALA A 217 -3.64 -27.47 -22.11
C ALA A 217 -2.63 -28.19 -23.03
N GLU A 218 -1.38 -27.73 -23.08
CA GLU A 218 -0.30 -28.32 -23.86
C GLU A 218 0.85 -28.74 -22.93
N GLY A 219 1.09 -30.05 -22.78
CA GLY A 219 2.31 -30.58 -22.15
C GLY A 219 2.17 -31.15 -20.73
N GLY A 220 0.96 -31.25 -20.17
CA GLY A 220 0.71 -31.98 -18.91
C GLY A 220 1.40 -31.37 -17.68
N ARG A 221 1.93 -30.15 -17.78
CA ARG A 221 2.52 -29.40 -16.67
C ARG A 221 1.42 -28.68 -15.90
N GLN A 222 1.62 -28.57 -14.59
CA GLN A 222 0.76 -27.76 -13.73
C GLN A 222 1.32 -26.35 -13.55
N ARG A 223 0.46 -25.35 -13.72
CA ARG A 223 0.73 -23.95 -13.41
C ARG A 223 0.17 -23.60 -12.05
N TYR A 224 0.95 -22.89 -11.27
CA TYR A 224 0.57 -22.36 -9.97
C TYR A 224 0.31 -20.85 -10.14
N PRO A 225 -0.94 -20.38 -10.04
CA PRO A 225 -1.30 -19.01 -10.43
C PRO A 225 -0.52 -17.93 -9.70
N ASN A 226 -0.38 -18.08 -8.39
CA ASN A 226 0.24 -17.08 -7.53
C ASN A 226 1.75 -17.29 -7.33
N LEU A 227 2.37 -18.22 -8.06
CA LEU A 227 3.77 -18.57 -7.85
C LEU A 227 4.73 -17.41 -8.09
N CYS A 228 4.43 -16.55 -9.07
CA CYS A 228 5.22 -15.35 -9.35
C CYS A 228 5.23 -14.35 -8.19
N PHE A 229 4.29 -14.43 -7.25
CA PHE A 229 4.27 -13.60 -6.06
C PHE A 229 5.55 -13.76 -5.21
N LEU A 230 6.20 -14.93 -5.29
CA LEU A 230 7.49 -15.18 -4.64
C LEU A 230 8.60 -14.21 -5.06
N LEU A 231 8.50 -13.63 -6.27
CA LEU A 231 9.45 -12.61 -6.74
C LEU A 231 9.28 -11.29 -5.99
N LEU A 232 8.04 -10.92 -5.65
CA LEU A 232 7.77 -9.75 -4.80
C LEU A 232 8.21 -10.04 -3.37
N LEU A 233 7.97 -11.26 -2.91
CA LEU A 233 8.33 -11.70 -1.57
C LEU A 233 9.86 -11.74 -1.33
N ALA A 234 10.62 -12.04 -2.39
CA ALA A 234 12.08 -12.02 -2.38
C ALA A 234 12.66 -10.63 -2.05
N GLU A 235 11.96 -9.54 -2.38
CA GLU A 235 12.41 -8.18 -2.04
C GLU A 235 12.40 -7.92 -0.53
N PHE A 236 11.59 -8.68 0.23
CA PHE A 236 11.53 -8.59 1.70
C PHE A 236 12.55 -9.49 2.41
N SER A 237 13.23 -10.41 1.71
CA SER A 237 14.17 -11.34 2.35
C SER A 237 15.35 -10.62 3.02
N CYS A 238 15.71 -9.44 2.50
CA CYS A 238 16.75 -8.58 3.06
C CYS A 238 16.44 -8.09 4.48
N LYS A 239 15.16 -8.13 4.89
CA LYS A 239 14.70 -7.77 6.24
C LYS A 239 14.67 -8.94 7.21
N ILE A 240 14.99 -10.15 6.75
CA ILE A 240 15.18 -11.32 7.63
C ILE A 240 16.61 -11.30 8.16
N PRO A 241 16.81 -11.34 9.50
CA PRO A 241 18.13 -11.39 10.11
C PRO A 241 18.93 -12.61 9.60
N PRO A 242 20.25 -12.48 9.35
CA PRO A 242 21.08 -13.59 8.86
C PRO A 242 20.95 -14.86 9.69
N ALA A 243 20.90 -14.73 11.03
CA ALA A 243 20.76 -15.85 11.97
C ALA A 243 19.46 -16.67 11.79
N GLU A 244 18.43 -16.08 11.18
CA GLU A 244 17.09 -16.69 11.02
C GLU A 244 16.82 -17.15 9.59
N ARG A 245 17.73 -16.87 8.65
CA ARG A 245 17.56 -17.25 7.24
C ARG A 245 17.48 -18.77 7.05
N GLY A 246 18.22 -19.54 7.84
CA GLY A 246 18.12 -21.01 7.83
C GLY A 246 16.72 -21.51 8.20
N THR A 247 16.13 -20.95 9.25
CA THR A 247 14.75 -21.28 9.66
C THR A 247 13.72 -20.82 8.64
N ALA A 248 13.88 -19.61 8.08
CA ALA A 248 13.00 -19.11 7.02
C ALA A 248 13.08 -19.99 5.75
N LEU A 249 14.27 -20.48 5.41
CA LEU A 249 14.48 -21.40 4.30
C LEU A 249 13.83 -22.77 4.56
N ALA A 250 13.96 -23.32 5.76
CA ALA A 250 13.29 -24.57 6.14
C ALA A 250 11.77 -24.42 6.06
N HIS A 251 11.21 -23.37 6.65
CA HIS A 251 9.77 -23.06 6.55
C HIS A 251 9.31 -22.92 5.10
N PHE A 252 10.09 -22.26 4.24
CA PHE A 252 9.78 -22.18 2.81
C PHE A 252 9.70 -23.57 2.17
N GLN A 253 10.69 -24.44 2.43
CA GLN A 253 10.70 -25.81 1.89
C GLN A 253 9.48 -26.61 2.37
N ASP A 254 9.13 -26.51 3.66
CA ASP A 254 7.97 -27.17 4.25
C ASP A 254 6.63 -26.62 3.72
N SER A 255 6.62 -25.38 3.21
CA SER A 255 5.41 -24.74 2.67
C SER A 255 5.11 -25.12 1.21
N ILE A 256 6.05 -25.77 0.50
CA ILE A 256 5.87 -26.14 -0.91
C ILE A 256 4.93 -27.35 -0.98
N PRO A 257 3.77 -27.26 -1.67
CA PRO A 257 2.86 -28.39 -1.81
C PRO A 257 3.49 -29.58 -2.54
N GLU A 258 3.06 -30.79 -2.19
CA GLU A 258 3.40 -32.00 -2.92
C GLU A 258 2.90 -31.91 -4.38
N GLY A 259 3.75 -32.25 -5.35
CA GLY A 259 3.41 -32.19 -6.77
C GLY A 259 3.85 -30.91 -7.50
N VAL A 260 4.43 -29.92 -6.81
CA VAL A 260 5.16 -28.83 -7.49
C VAL A 260 6.38 -29.43 -8.22
N PRO A 261 6.51 -29.30 -9.56
CA PRO A 261 7.59 -29.92 -10.31
C PRO A 261 8.98 -29.55 -9.79
N SER A 262 9.88 -30.53 -9.72
CA SER A 262 11.29 -30.30 -9.41
C SER A 262 11.95 -29.43 -10.48
N PHE A 263 12.68 -28.43 -10.00
CA PHE A 263 13.34 -27.31 -10.67
C PHE A 263 13.88 -27.59 -12.08
N GLY A 264 13.54 -26.71 -13.03
CA GLY A 264 14.39 -26.48 -14.21
C GLY A 264 15.50 -25.47 -13.89
N GLU A 265 16.70 -25.67 -14.42
CA GLU A 265 17.76 -24.66 -14.41
C GLU A 265 17.32 -23.47 -15.28
N GLY A 266 16.92 -22.38 -14.63
CA GLY A 266 16.58 -21.13 -15.28
C GLY A 266 16.64 -19.98 -14.28
N ASP A 267 17.32 -18.90 -14.64
CA ASP A 267 17.63 -17.79 -13.73
C ASP A 267 16.39 -17.03 -13.22
N MET A 268 15.23 -17.21 -13.86
CA MET A 268 13.98 -16.50 -13.57
C MET A 268 12.88 -17.36 -12.94
N ASN A 269 13.19 -18.58 -12.48
CA ASN A 269 12.22 -19.41 -11.75
C ASN A 269 11.88 -18.77 -10.38
N PRO A 270 10.61 -18.43 -10.07
CA PRO A 270 10.24 -17.74 -8.82
C PRO A 270 10.65 -18.47 -7.54
N LEU A 271 10.56 -19.82 -7.51
CA LEU A 271 11.00 -20.63 -6.37
C LEU A 271 12.51 -20.53 -6.18
N LEU A 272 13.28 -20.60 -7.27
CA LEU A 272 14.73 -20.50 -7.23
C LEU A 272 15.19 -19.10 -6.80
N VAL A 273 14.57 -18.05 -7.34
CA VAL A 273 14.86 -16.66 -6.99
C VAL A 273 14.60 -16.42 -5.50
N TYR A 274 13.44 -16.84 -5.00
CA TYR A 274 13.10 -16.69 -3.59
C TYR A 274 14.01 -17.51 -2.68
N ARG A 275 14.30 -18.78 -3.02
CA ARG A 275 15.29 -19.60 -2.31
C ARG A 275 16.66 -18.93 -2.23
N LYS A 276 17.19 -18.46 -3.37
CA LYS A 276 18.48 -17.75 -3.45
C LYS A 276 18.45 -16.48 -2.58
N SER A 277 17.32 -15.77 -2.52
CA SER A 277 17.17 -14.56 -1.70
C SER A 277 17.31 -14.82 -0.19
N LEU A 278 16.94 -16.02 0.28
CA LEU A 278 17.10 -16.46 1.67
C LEU A 278 18.51 -17.05 1.93
N MET A 279 19.15 -17.62 0.91
CA MET A 279 20.48 -18.21 1.02
C MET A 279 21.63 -17.21 1.03
N LYS A 280 21.42 -15.96 0.58
CA LYS A 280 22.48 -14.94 0.59
C LYS A 280 22.96 -14.70 2.04
N THR A 281 24.09 -15.29 2.38
CA THR A 281 24.85 -15.04 3.60
C THR A 281 25.70 -13.79 3.37
N ASP A 282 25.39 -12.77 4.17
CA ASP A 282 26.17 -11.57 4.48
C ASP A 282 26.63 -10.62 3.37
N TYR A 283 26.07 -9.41 3.46
CA TYR A 283 26.81 -8.17 3.21
C TYR A 283 27.90 -8.11 4.29
N VAL A 284 29.17 -8.30 3.92
CA VAL A 284 30.29 -7.89 4.78
C VAL A 284 30.17 -6.36 4.88
N PRO A 285 29.99 -5.77 6.08
CA PRO A 285 30.07 -4.33 6.21
C PRO A 285 31.52 -3.94 5.88
N GLN A 286 31.73 -3.34 4.72
CA GLN A 286 32.91 -2.53 4.53
C GLN A 286 32.82 -1.41 5.56
N THR A 287 33.93 -1.25 6.28
CA THR A 287 34.20 -0.26 7.31
C THR A 287 33.46 1.05 7.09
N GLU A 288 32.82 1.49 8.17
CA GLU A 288 32.21 2.79 8.40
C GLU A 288 33.03 3.93 7.79
N GLU A 289 32.63 4.39 6.62
CA GLU A 289 32.59 5.81 6.31
C GLU A 289 31.10 6.18 6.36
N GLU A 290 30.77 7.27 7.05
CA GLU A 290 29.41 7.79 7.17
C GLU A 290 28.79 8.04 5.79
N GLU A 291 28.19 7.00 5.21
CA GLU A 291 27.48 7.10 3.95
C GLU A 291 26.14 7.79 4.26
N GLU A 292 26.02 9.05 3.82
CA GLU A 292 24.74 9.76 3.83
C GLU A 292 23.64 8.84 3.27
N PRO A 293 22.41 8.90 3.84
CA PRO A 293 21.36 7.95 3.48
C PRO A 293 21.16 7.99 1.97
N ALA A 294 21.51 6.88 1.31
CA ALA A 294 21.52 6.74 -0.14
C ALA A 294 20.33 7.47 -0.78
N ALA A 295 20.62 8.61 -1.42
CA ALA A 295 19.62 9.39 -2.12
C ALA A 295 18.95 8.48 -3.14
N ASN A 296 17.61 8.45 -3.17
CA ASN A 296 16.92 7.64 -4.15
C ASN A 296 17.34 8.08 -5.54
N PRO A 297 17.48 7.16 -6.52
CA PRO A 297 17.69 7.53 -7.92
C PRO A 297 16.60 8.49 -8.44
N PHE A 298 15.42 8.49 -7.82
CA PHE A 298 14.33 9.43 -8.06
C PHE A 298 14.49 10.80 -7.38
N ASP A 299 15.24 10.89 -6.27
CA ASP A 299 15.57 12.18 -5.65
C ASP A 299 16.59 12.96 -6.52
N ALA A 300 17.39 12.26 -7.33
CA ALA A 300 18.25 12.88 -8.35
C ALA A 300 17.43 13.52 -9.49
N ILE A 301 16.33 12.88 -9.91
CA ILE A 301 15.40 13.42 -10.93
C ILE A 301 14.74 14.71 -10.42
N CYS A 302 14.43 14.80 -9.12
CA CYS A 302 13.93 16.03 -8.49
C CYS A 302 14.97 17.17 -8.44
N LYS A 303 16.28 16.87 -8.42
CA LYS A 303 17.34 17.89 -8.44
C LYS A 303 17.51 18.51 -9.83
N GLU A 304 17.28 17.75 -10.91
CA GLU A 304 17.36 18.28 -12.28
C GLU A 304 16.27 19.33 -12.56
N SER A 305 15.12 19.24 -11.88
CA SER A 305 14.00 20.20 -12.00
C SER A 305 14.18 21.48 -11.14
N LYS A 306 15.19 21.54 -10.27
CA LYS A 306 15.48 22.69 -9.39
C LYS A 306 16.88 23.27 -9.59
N ARG A 307 17.33 23.46 -10.84
CA ARG A 307 18.43 24.42 -11.09
C ARG A 307 17.87 25.84 -11.04
N PRO A 308 18.35 26.72 -10.14
CA PRO A 308 18.08 28.14 -10.28
C PRO A 308 18.70 28.61 -11.60
N GLN A 309 17.88 29.17 -12.47
CA GLN A 309 18.37 29.86 -13.66
C GLN A 309 19.08 31.12 -13.17
N GLU A 310 20.41 31.16 -13.29
CA GLU A 310 21.20 32.36 -12.98
C GLU A 310 20.67 33.53 -13.82
N LEU A 311 20.07 34.52 -13.14
CA LEU A 311 19.76 35.82 -13.73
C LEU A 311 21.00 36.71 -13.62
N PRO A 312 21.31 37.52 -14.65
CA PRO A 312 22.52 38.34 -14.64
C PRO A 312 22.44 39.43 -13.57
N ALA A 313 23.60 39.67 -12.97
CA ALA A 313 23.81 40.57 -11.85
C ALA A 313 23.20 41.97 -12.07
N ALA A 314 22.31 42.37 -11.16
CA ALA A 314 21.92 43.76 -10.97
C ALA A 314 22.25 44.17 -9.52
N THR A 315 23.10 45.18 -9.41
CA THR A 315 23.50 45.91 -8.21
C THR A 315 22.31 46.42 -7.39
N GLY A 316 22.30 46.21 -6.06
CA GLY A 316 21.45 47.02 -5.17
C GLY A 316 21.09 46.45 -3.80
N SER A 317 21.83 46.91 -2.77
CA SER A 317 21.45 47.10 -1.35
C SER A 317 21.03 45.92 -0.45
N SER A 318 21.93 45.67 0.50
CA SER A 318 21.84 45.01 1.81
C SER A 318 20.59 45.32 2.64
N TRP A 319 19.90 44.28 3.15
CA TRP A 319 19.19 44.29 4.44
C TRP A 319 19.17 42.87 5.05
N THR A 320 19.73 42.71 6.25
CA THR A 320 19.55 41.55 7.14
C THR A 320 18.72 41.99 8.36
N PRO A 321 17.90 41.10 8.94
CA PRO A 321 17.45 41.27 10.32
C PRO A 321 17.95 40.11 11.17
N ASP A 322 19.01 40.40 11.93
CA ASP A 322 19.33 39.69 13.17
C ASP A 322 18.76 40.46 14.36
N THR A 323 18.53 39.71 15.44
CA THR A 323 18.09 40.08 16.80
C THR A 323 16.57 40.16 17.02
N LEU A 324 16.05 39.19 17.77
CA LEU A 324 15.59 39.40 19.16
C LEU A 324 15.42 38.04 19.85
N ALA A 325 16.44 37.65 20.61
CA ALA A 325 16.33 36.73 21.73
C ALA A 325 16.72 37.51 22.98
N SER A 326 15.85 37.57 24.00
CA SER A 326 16.25 37.47 25.41
C SER A 326 15.04 37.49 26.36
N SER A 327 15.23 36.79 27.49
CA SER A 327 14.47 36.72 28.75
C SER A 327 13.24 35.79 28.74
N SER A 328 13.09 34.82 29.65
CA SER A 328 13.62 34.70 31.03
C SER A 328 13.65 33.24 31.51
N ALA A 329 14.50 33.01 32.52
CA ALA A 329 14.86 31.73 33.14
C ALA A 329 13.97 31.33 34.34
N GLY A 330 14.08 30.06 34.74
CA GLY A 330 13.56 29.45 35.98
C GLY A 330 12.46 28.42 35.68
N ASP A 331 12.45 27.17 36.15
CA ASP A 331 13.16 26.52 37.26
C ASP A 331 13.11 24.98 37.05
N ARG A 332 14.12 24.25 37.55
CA ARG A 332 14.13 22.77 37.67
C ARG A 332 13.36 22.38 38.94
N GLU A 333 12.59 21.28 39.04
CA GLU A 333 13.05 19.90 39.33
C GLU A 333 11.81 18.93 39.46
N PRO A 334 11.95 17.59 39.73
CA PRO A 334 11.33 16.54 38.92
C PRO A 334 10.22 15.72 39.63
N ARG A 335 9.37 15.00 38.89
CA ARG A 335 8.51 13.92 39.44
C ARG A 335 8.41 12.68 38.52
N THR A 336 8.57 11.54 39.18
CA THR A 336 8.60 10.14 38.72
C THR A 336 7.23 9.59 38.25
N PRO A 337 7.19 8.41 37.58
CA PRO A 337 6.08 8.03 36.70
C PRO A 337 4.97 7.24 37.42
N SER A 338 3.70 7.58 37.14
CA SER A 338 2.54 6.80 37.57
C SER A 338 2.06 5.86 36.46
N ARG A 339 1.98 4.59 36.86
CA ARG A 339 1.62 3.37 36.13
C ARG A 339 0.15 3.40 35.69
N GLY A 340 -0.12 3.59 34.40
CA GLY A 340 -1.46 3.46 33.78
C GLY A 340 -1.61 2.11 33.06
N ARG A 341 -2.57 1.29 33.48
CA ARG A 341 -2.88 -0.05 32.96
C ARG A 341 -3.28 0.01 31.49
N LYS A 342 -2.57 -0.72 30.62
CA LYS A 342 -3.03 -1.04 29.26
C LYS A 342 -4.15 -2.07 29.36
N SER A 343 -5.36 -1.69 28.92
CA SER A 343 -6.45 -2.62 28.69
C SER A 343 -6.12 -3.48 27.47
N LYS A 344 -6.08 -4.79 27.70
CA LYS A 344 -5.81 -5.85 26.75
C LYS A 344 -7.14 -6.20 26.07
N ARG A 345 -7.25 -6.03 24.75
CA ARG A 345 -8.26 -6.70 23.92
C ARG A 345 -7.54 -7.23 22.69
N ASP A 346 -7.04 -8.45 22.85
CA ASP A 346 -6.75 -9.37 21.75
C ASP A 346 -8.02 -10.17 21.46
N ILE A 347 -8.06 -10.77 20.25
CA ILE A 347 -9.04 -11.71 19.67
C ILE A 347 -9.94 -11.08 18.61
N PHE A 348 -9.55 -11.25 17.35
CA PHE A 348 -10.45 -11.60 16.26
C PHE A 348 -9.73 -12.58 15.33
N ASP A 349 -10.18 -13.84 15.35
CA ASP A 349 -9.97 -14.86 14.31
C ASP A 349 -10.50 -14.29 12.98
N VAL A 350 -9.75 -14.29 11.87
CA VAL A 350 -9.50 -15.43 10.96
C VAL A 350 -10.78 -16.19 10.62
N ASP A 351 -11.64 -15.56 9.82
CA ASP A 351 -12.49 -16.21 8.79
C ASP A 351 -13.21 -15.09 8.01
N PHE A 352 -12.57 -14.58 6.96
CA PHE A 352 -13.25 -13.73 5.99
C PHE A 352 -12.59 -13.84 4.62
N LEU A 353 -12.63 -15.03 4.04
CA LEU A 353 -12.54 -15.28 2.60
C LEU A 353 -13.17 -16.66 2.31
N SER A 354 -14.49 -16.77 2.41
CA SER A 354 -15.25 -17.81 1.73
C SER A 354 -16.73 -17.46 1.58
N SER A 355 -17.23 -17.77 0.38
CA SER A 355 -18.62 -17.89 -0.06
C SER A 355 -19.25 -16.68 -0.75
N GLU A 356 -19.13 -16.73 -2.08
CA GLU A 356 -20.26 -16.61 -3.01
C GLU A 356 -21.45 -17.45 -2.50
N ASP A 357 -22.66 -16.92 -2.60
CA ASP A 357 -23.85 -17.73 -2.87
C ASP A 357 -24.76 -16.95 -3.82
N SER A 358 -24.96 -17.58 -4.96
CA SER A 358 -25.89 -17.31 -6.03
C SER A 358 -27.33 -17.55 -5.59
N ASP A 359 -28.21 -16.59 -5.82
CA ASP A 359 -29.65 -16.79 -5.73
C ASP A 359 -30.14 -17.72 -6.86
N ASN A 360 -30.66 -18.87 -6.46
CA ASN A 360 -31.38 -19.81 -7.31
C ASN A 360 -32.90 -19.61 -7.09
N SER A 361 -33.62 -19.15 -8.12
CA SER A 361 -35.08 -19.13 -8.10
C SER A 361 -35.65 -20.34 -8.87
N SER A 362 -36.22 -21.27 -8.11
CA SER A 362 -37.46 -22.01 -8.38
C SER A 362 -37.86 -22.34 -9.82
N ASN A 363 -37.94 -23.62 -10.14
CA ASN A 363 -39.19 -24.22 -10.63
C ASN A 363 -39.23 -25.72 -10.31
N GLU A 364 -40.32 -26.12 -9.68
CA GLU A 364 -40.66 -27.48 -9.25
C GLU A 364 -41.20 -28.34 -10.41
N ASP A 365 -40.89 -29.64 -10.31
CA ASP A 365 -41.67 -30.84 -10.64
C ASP A 365 -42.31 -31.04 -12.03
N VAL A 366 -41.99 -32.19 -12.65
CA VAL A 366 -42.90 -33.35 -12.81
C VAL A 366 -42.09 -34.60 -13.22
N ASP A 367 -42.19 -35.65 -12.41
CA ASP A 367 -41.80 -37.04 -12.72
C ASP A 367 -42.80 -37.71 -13.68
N VAL A 368 -42.32 -38.44 -14.70
CA VAL A 368 -43.01 -39.63 -15.24
C VAL A 368 -41.99 -40.67 -15.73
N GLU A 369 -42.06 -41.87 -15.15
CA GLU A 369 -41.37 -43.11 -15.53
C GLU A 369 -41.65 -43.56 -16.98
N GLY A 370 -40.71 -44.29 -17.61
CA GLY A 370 -41.05 -45.03 -18.83
C GLY A 370 -39.90 -45.65 -19.64
N ILE A 371 -39.32 -46.74 -19.12
CA ILE A 371 -38.98 -48.00 -19.82
C ILE A 371 -38.29 -47.96 -21.21
N SER A 372 -37.14 -48.65 -21.26
CA SER A 372 -36.39 -49.08 -22.44
C SER A 372 -37.21 -49.82 -23.50
N VAL A 373 -36.96 -49.52 -24.79
CA VAL A 373 -37.00 -50.53 -25.86
C VAL A 373 -35.83 -50.33 -26.82
N GLN A 374 -35.15 -51.42 -27.05
CA GLN A 374 -34.04 -51.67 -27.95
C GLN A 374 -34.57 -52.10 -29.32
N GLY A 375 -33.89 -51.70 -30.41
CA GLY A 375 -33.83 -52.50 -31.63
C GLY A 375 -34.15 -51.80 -32.95
N GLY A 376 -33.29 -52.04 -33.94
CA GLY A 376 -33.72 -52.23 -35.33
C GLY A 376 -33.20 -51.20 -36.34
N SER A 377 -32.13 -51.61 -37.03
CA SER A 377 -31.85 -51.36 -38.46
C SER A 377 -32.99 -50.83 -39.33
N ASP A 378 -32.74 -49.76 -40.08
CA ASP A 378 -32.35 -49.82 -41.51
C ASP A 378 -31.67 -48.51 -41.95
#